data_AF-A0A0G4L1P4-F1
#
_entry.id   AF-A0A0G4L1P4-F1
#
_cell.length_a   1.000
_cell.length_b   1.000
_cell.length_c   1.000
_cell.angle_alpha   90.00
_cell.angle_beta   90.00
_cell.angle_gamma   90.00
#
_symmetry.space_group_name_H-M   'P 1'
#
loop_
_entity.id
_entity.type
_entity.pdbx_description
1 polymer ?
#
loop_
_entity_poly.entity_id
_entity_poly.type
_entity_poly.pdbx_seq_one_letter_code
_entity_poly.pdbx_strand_id
1 'polypeptide(L)' 'SNGDGWGDLEGLISKVDYLSDLGVDVVWVSPIFASPQKDMGYDVSDYQAIE' A
#
# COMPACT_ATOMS: atom_id res chain seq x y z
N SER A 1 9.53 1.95 4.49
CA SER A 1 9.91 2.02 5.93
C SER A 1 11.26 1.35 6.21
N ASN A 2 11.85 0.70 5.20
CA ASN A 2 13.08 -0.11 5.27
C ASN A 2 14.25 0.46 4.42
N GLY A 3 14.02 1.52 3.64
CA GLY A 3 15.06 2.21 2.86
C GLY A 3 15.29 1.70 1.43
N ASP A 4 14.39 0.88 0.88
CA ASP A 4 14.52 0.32 -0.48
C ASP A 4 14.01 1.24 -1.62
N GLY A 5 13.33 2.34 -1.26
CA GLY A 5 12.78 3.31 -2.21
C GLY A 5 11.32 3.07 -2.61
N TRP A 6 10.67 2.03 -2.08
CA TRP A 6 9.25 1.73 -2.29
C TRP A 6 8.40 2.05 -1.05
N GLY A 7 7.12 2.34 -1.29
CA GLY A 7 6.13 2.43 -0.22
C GLY A 7 5.72 1.02 0.22
N ASP A 8 5.51 0.83 1.53
CA ASP A 8 5.16 -0.46 2.12
C ASP A 8 4.10 -0.30 3.21
N LEU A 9 3.50 -1.43 3.63
CA LEU A 9 2.42 -1.43 4.62
C LEU A 9 2.89 -0.92 5.99
N GLU A 10 4.11 -1.24 6.42
CA GLU A 10 4.66 -0.70 7.67
C GLU A 10 4.80 0.83 7.62
N GLY A 11 5.21 1.35 6.45
CA GLY A 11 5.25 2.79 6.17
C GLY A 11 3.87 3.42 6.24
N LEU A 12 2.86 2.80 5.62
CA LEU A 12 1.47 3.27 5.69
C LEU A 12 0.94 3.26 7.13
N ILE A 13 1.17 2.17 7.88
CA ILE A 13 0.78 2.03 9.28
C ILE A 13 1.40 3.14 10.13
N SER A 14 2.68 3.48 9.90
CA SER A 14 3.37 4.57 10.60
C SER A 14 2.77 5.97 10.37
N LYS A 15 1.88 6.12 9.38
CA LYS A 15 1.18 7.37 9.04
C LYS A 15 -0.29 7.39 9.44
N VAL A 16 -0.81 6.33 10.06
CA VAL A 16 -2.22 6.26 10.47
C VAL A 16 -2.61 7.41 11.40
N ASP A 17 -1.74 7.80 12.35
CA ASP A 17 -2.02 8.94 13.25
C ASP A 17 -2.18 10.25 12.46
N TYR A 18 -1.32 10.49 11.46
CA TYR A 18 -1.45 11.65 10.57
C TYR A 18 -2.78 11.63 9.79
N LEU A 19 -3.21 10.46 9.30
CA LEU A 19 -4.48 10.31 8.58
C LEU A 19 -5.67 10.57 9.51
N SER A 20 -5.60 10.06 10.75
CA SER A 20 -6.61 10.33 11.78
C SER A 20 -6.68 11.83 12.12
N ASP A 21 -5.53 12.50 12.29
CA ASP A 21 -5.46 13.94 12.57
C ASP A 21 -5.99 14.79 11.41
N LEU A 22 -5.81 14.32 10.16
CA LEU A 22 -6.42 14.92 8.97
C LEU A 22 -7.95 14.83 8.99
N GLY A 23 -8.51 13.88 9.75
CA GLY A 23 -9.96 13.69 9.92
C GLY A 23 -10.59 12.77 8.88
N VAL A 24 -9.83 11.83 8.29
CA VAL A 24 -10.39 10.84 7.36
C VAL A 24 -10.96 9.63 8.11
N ASP A 25 -12.15 9.19 7.74
CA ASP A 25 -12.79 8.03 8.37
C ASP A 25 -12.38 6.69 7.72
N VAL A 26 -12.00 6.71 6.44
CA VAL A 26 -11.71 5.52 5.64
C VAL A 26 -10.51 5.74 4.73
N VAL A 27 -9.66 4.72 4.63
CA VAL A 27 -8.53 4.67 3.70
C VAL A 27 -8.80 3.60 2.65
N TRP A 28 -8.78 3.98 1.38
CA TRP A 28 -8.76 3.03 0.27
C TRP A 28 -7.36 3.02 -0.33
N VAL A 29 -6.73 1.83 -0.33
CA VAL A 29 -5.41 1.63 -0.92
C VAL A 29 -5.58 1.10 -2.35
N SER A 30 -4.75 1.60 -3.27
CA SER A 30 -4.51 0.97 -4.57
C SER A 30 -4.12 -0.50 -4.42
N PRO A 31 -4.10 -1.32 -5.50
CA PRO A 31 -3.71 -2.72 -5.40
C PRO A 31 -2.35 -2.94 -4.72
N ILE A 32 -2.33 -3.84 -3.73
CA ILE A 32 -1.13 -4.28 -2.98
C ILE A 32 -0.91 -5.80 -3.11
N PHE A 33 -1.53 -6.40 -4.12
CA PHE A 33 -1.41 -7.82 -4.41
C PHE A 33 -0.17 -8.09 -5.26
N ALA A 34 0.31 -9.33 -5.24
CA ALA A 34 1.45 -9.74 -6.04
C ALA A 34 1.23 -9.41 -7.53
N SER A 35 2.11 -8.57 -8.09
CA SER A 35 2.02 -8.11 -9.47
C SER A 35 3.40 -8.08 -10.15
N PRO A 36 3.48 -8.27 -11.49
CA PRO A 36 4.69 -7.97 -12.26
C PRO A 36 4.98 -6.47 -12.39
N GLN A 37 4.11 -5.60 -11.85
CA GLN A 37 4.25 -4.15 -11.81
C GLN A 37 4.31 -3.48 -13.19
N LYS A 38 3.70 -4.08 -14.23
CA LYS A 38 3.64 -3.44 -15.56
C LYS A 38 2.62 -2.31 -15.59
N ASP A 39 1.62 -2.36 -14.72
CA ASP A 39 0.60 -1.34 -14.50
C ASP A 39 0.48 -0.99 -13.01
N MET A 40 1.61 -0.85 -12.32
CA MET A 40 1.70 -0.38 -10.93
C MET A 40 0.74 -1.12 -9.97
N GLY A 41 0.69 -2.45 -10.06
CA GLY A 41 -0.12 -3.32 -9.21
C GLY A 41 -1.50 -3.69 -9.77
N TYR A 42 -1.98 -3.02 -10.82
CA TYR A 42 -3.28 -3.34 -11.43
C TYR A 42 -3.24 -4.59 -12.32
N ASP A 43 -2.06 -4.99 -12.80
CA ASP A 43 -1.80 -6.28 -13.46
C ASP A 43 -1.54 -7.39 -12.42
N VAL A 44 -2.60 -7.81 -11.72
CA VAL A 44 -2.49 -8.79 -10.62
C VAL A 44 -2.11 -10.19 -11.13
N SER A 45 -1.13 -10.81 -10.48
CA SER A 45 -0.70 -12.19 -10.75
C SER A 45 -1.29 -13.21 -9.78
N ASP A 46 -1.51 -12.83 -8.52
CA ASP A 46 -2.17 -13.64 -7.50
C ASP A 46 -2.97 -12.74 -6.55
N TYR A 47 -4.29 -12.91 -6.52
CA TYR A 47 -5.20 -12.13 -5.68
C TYR A 47 -5.16 -12.52 -4.19
N GLN A 48 -4.44 -13.59 -3.83
CA GLN A 48 -4.33 -14.08 -2.44
C GLN A 48 -2.94 -13.85 -1.83
N ALA A 49 -1.99 -13.30 -2.60
CA ALA A 49 -0.66 -12.96 -2.14
C ALA A 49 -0.46 -11.44 -2.10
N ILE A 50 0.24 -10.95 -1.08
CA ILE A 50 0.65 -9.54 -0.92
C ILE A 50 2.08 -9.38 -1.44
N GLU A 51 2.36 -8.22 -2.04
CA GLU A 51 3.70 -7.83 -2.50
C GLU A 51 4.56 -7.21 -1.39
#